data_AF-A0A2E2QWZ5-F1
#
_entry.id   AF-A0A2E2QWZ5-F1
#
_cell.length_a   1.000
_cell.length_b   1.000
_cell.length_c   1.000
_cell.angle_alpha   90.00
_cell.angle_beta   90.00
_cell.angle_gamma   90.00
#
_symmetry.space_group_name_H-M   'P 1'
#
loop_
_entity.id
_entity.type
_entity.pdbx_description
1 polymer ?
#
loop_
_entity_poly.entity_id
_entity_poly.type
_entity_poly.pdbx_seq_one_letter_code
_entity_poly.pdbx_strand_id
1 'polypeptide(L)'
;MKLNFYITLPSILLSFLIIFFLKIETYSKNLSNDNKLDLENLNEQCDNALEWYDDHPGYKGEFVRVLDYCIKYAKDISPEGFDVNPILSDFGSINGVNTRPRDNIHQGIDIIGPKNQPIIAIADGRVLETTIEDCWGGTIIIDHGKSFD
;
A
#
# COMPACT_ATOMS: atom_id res chain seq x y z
N MET A 1 65.00 24.02 -25.88
CA MET A 1 64.68 23.30 -24.62
C MET A 1 63.29 22.67 -24.80
N LYS A 2 63.22 21.37 -25.09
CA LYS A 2 61.93 20.64 -25.22
C LYS A 2 61.68 19.91 -23.90
N LEU A 3 60.64 20.30 -23.16
CA LEU A 3 60.19 19.53 -22.00
C LEU A 3 59.38 18.32 -22.50
N ASN A 4 59.84 17.11 -22.18
CA ASN A 4 59.10 15.87 -22.39
C ASN A 4 58.24 15.60 -21.14
N PHE A 5 56.92 15.75 -21.27
CA PHE A 5 55.97 15.25 -20.27
C PHE A 5 55.65 13.79 -20.59
N TYR A 6 56.29 12.86 -19.89
CA TYR A 6 55.90 11.44 -19.89
C TYR A 6 54.83 11.23 -18.82
N ILE A 7 53.56 11.51 -19.17
CA ILE A 7 52.44 10.95 -18.40
C ILE A 7 52.21 9.57 -19.00
N THR A 8 52.73 8.55 -18.35
CA THR A 8 52.56 7.16 -18.79
C THR A 8 51.09 6.77 -18.65
N LEU A 9 50.48 6.39 -19.79
CA LEU A 9 49.13 5.83 -19.96
C LEU A 9 48.62 4.94 -18.79
N PRO A 10 49.43 4.07 -18.14
CA PRO A 10 48.99 3.31 -16.96
C PRO A 10 48.52 4.15 -15.77
N SER A 11 49.01 5.38 -15.60
CA SER A 11 48.66 6.24 -14.47
C SER A 11 47.22 6.78 -14.55
N ILE A 12 46.73 7.00 -15.78
CA ILE A 12 45.37 7.47 -16.03
C ILE A 12 44.37 6.32 -15.83
N LEU A 13 44.70 5.12 -16.28
CA LEU A 13 43.87 3.92 -16.12
C LEU A 13 43.67 3.52 -14.65
N LEU A 14 44.72 3.64 -13.82
CA LEU A 14 44.64 3.38 -12.39
C LEU A 14 43.71 4.38 -11.67
N SER A 15 43.73 5.63 -12.12
CA SER A 15 42.88 6.70 -11.59
C SER A 15 41.40 6.44 -11.86
N PHE A 16 41.06 5.95 -13.06
CA PHE A 16 39.69 5.57 -13.41
C PHE A 16 39.18 4.35 -12.61
N LEU A 17 40.04 3.36 -12.37
CA LEU A 17 39.71 2.20 -11.55
C LEU A 17 39.41 2.59 -10.09
N ILE A 18 40.19 3.48 -9.49
CA ILE A 18 39.96 3.95 -8.11
C ILE A 18 38.62 4.71 -8.00
N ILE A 19 38.29 5.56 -8.98
CA ILE A 19 37.00 6.27 -9.00
C ILE A 19 35.82 5.29 -9.17
N PHE A 20 36.01 4.23 -9.96
CA PHE A 20 34.99 3.18 -10.14
C PHE A 20 34.74 2.41 -8.83
N PHE A 21 35.80 2.02 -8.10
CA PHE A 21 35.65 1.33 -6.81
C PHE A 21 35.08 2.23 -5.70
N LEU A 22 35.43 3.52 -5.67
CA LEU A 22 34.82 4.48 -4.72
C LEU A 22 33.32 4.69 -4.94
N LYS A 23 32.81 4.51 -6.17
CA LYS A 23 31.37 4.55 -6.45
C LYS A 23 30.62 3.29 -5.98
N ILE A 24 31.30 2.16 -5.82
CA ILE A 24 30.66 0.91 -5.39
C ILE A 24 30.34 0.96 -3.89
N GLU A 25 31.21 1.55 -3.08
CA GLU A 25 31.00 1.64 -1.62
C GLU A 25 29.84 2.57 -1.22
N THR A 26 29.43 3.51 -2.08
CA THR A 26 28.30 4.41 -1.79
C THR A 26 26.93 3.83 -2.16
N TYR A 27 26.88 2.69 -2.87
CA TYR A 27 25.60 2.08 -3.26
C TYR A 27 25.01 1.14 -2.19
N SER A 28 25.80 0.73 -1.18
CA SER A 28 25.37 -0.28 -0.19
C SER A 28 24.76 0.30 1.09
N LYS A 29 24.43 1.60 1.16
CA LYS A 29 24.02 2.27 2.41
C LYS A 29 22.54 2.67 2.51
N ASN A 30 21.65 2.06 1.73
CA ASN A 30 20.21 2.32 1.78
C ASN A 30 19.34 1.06 1.98
N LEU A 31 19.86 0.03 2.66
CA LEU A 31 19.11 -1.20 2.97
C LEU A 31 18.75 -1.32 4.46
N SER A 32 18.79 -0.21 5.20
CA SER A 32 18.51 -0.20 6.65
C SER A 32 17.34 0.72 7.03
N ASN A 33 16.52 1.11 6.07
CA ASN A 33 15.40 2.03 6.29
C ASN A 33 14.01 1.40 6.05
N ASP A 34 13.95 0.09 5.82
CA ASP A 34 12.71 -0.61 5.41
C ASP A 34 11.62 -0.62 6.49
N ASN A 35 11.97 -0.44 7.78
CA ASN A 35 10.97 -0.45 8.86
C ASN A 35 10.33 0.92 9.18
N LYS A 36 10.67 1.99 8.44
CA LYS A 36 10.11 3.34 8.70
C LYS A 36 9.22 3.86 7.56
N LEU A 37 9.24 3.23 6.38
CA LEU A 37 8.42 3.65 5.25
C LEU A 37 6.91 3.30 5.44
N ASP A 38 6.59 2.23 6.17
CA ASP A 38 5.22 1.71 6.24
C ASP A 38 4.30 2.48 7.20
N LEU A 39 4.82 3.09 8.27
CA LEU A 39 3.96 3.74 9.27
C LEU A 39 3.47 5.13 8.84
N GLU A 40 4.29 5.89 8.09
CA GLU A 40 3.84 7.16 7.50
C GLU A 40 2.80 6.91 6.41
N ASN A 41 2.96 5.83 5.62
CA ASN A 41 1.99 5.43 4.60
C ASN A 41 0.68 4.91 5.23
N LEU A 42 0.74 4.07 6.27
CA LEU A 42 -0.46 3.48 6.87
C LEU A 42 -1.37 4.53 7.53
N ASN A 43 -0.80 5.48 8.28
CA ASN A 43 -1.58 6.53 8.92
C ASN A 43 -2.31 7.38 7.88
N GLU A 44 -1.62 7.76 6.80
CA GLU A 44 -2.20 8.52 5.69
C GLU A 44 -3.29 7.71 4.96
N GLN A 45 -3.05 6.43 4.70
CA GLN A 45 -4.06 5.55 4.08
C GLN A 45 -5.31 5.39 4.96
N CYS A 46 -5.14 5.24 6.27
CA CYS A 46 -6.25 5.19 7.22
C CYS A 46 -7.03 6.50 7.29
N ASP A 47 -6.35 7.64 7.26
CA ASP A 47 -6.99 8.96 7.26
C ASP A 47 -7.77 9.19 5.95
N ASN A 48 -7.14 8.93 4.80
CA ASN A 48 -7.75 9.04 3.47
C ASN A 48 -8.97 8.12 3.31
N ALA A 49 -8.97 6.93 3.90
CA ALA A 49 -10.12 6.01 3.88
C ALA A 49 -11.32 6.55 4.67
N LEU A 50 -11.12 7.57 5.51
CA LEU A 50 -12.12 8.18 6.37
C LEU A 50 -12.51 9.61 5.93
N GLU A 51 -12.20 10.01 4.69
CA GLU A 51 -12.54 11.33 4.11
C GLU A 51 -14.05 11.67 4.23
N TRP A 52 -14.93 10.66 4.29
CA TRP A 52 -16.37 10.89 4.52
C TRP A 52 -16.65 11.70 5.80
N TYR A 53 -15.84 11.55 6.84
CA TYR A 53 -16.02 12.27 8.11
C TYR A 53 -15.76 13.78 8.00
N ASP A 54 -15.00 14.23 7.00
CA ASP A 54 -14.70 15.66 6.79
C ASP A 54 -15.98 16.45 6.49
N ASP A 55 -16.89 15.86 5.72
CA ASP A 55 -18.21 16.42 5.42
C ASP A 55 -19.24 16.19 6.54
N HIS A 56 -18.88 15.45 7.60
CA HIS A 56 -19.76 15.02 8.68
C HIS A 56 -19.20 15.32 10.08
N PRO A 57 -18.91 16.59 10.41
CA PRO A 57 -18.18 16.97 11.64
C PRO A 57 -18.90 16.57 12.95
N GLY A 58 -20.22 16.29 12.90
CA GLY A 58 -20.98 15.77 14.03
C GLY A 58 -20.50 14.38 14.53
N TYR A 59 -19.74 13.66 13.71
CA TYR A 59 -19.23 12.32 14.01
C TYR A 59 -17.77 12.28 14.46
N LYS A 60 -17.19 13.42 14.87
CA LYS A 60 -15.77 13.52 15.28
C LYS A 60 -15.31 12.47 16.29
N GLY A 61 -16.14 12.13 17.27
CA GLY A 61 -15.80 11.09 18.25
C GLY A 61 -15.70 9.69 17.64
N GLU A 62 -16.55 9.40 16.67
CA GLU A 62 -16.51 8.16 15.91
C GLU A 62 -15.31 8.13 14.96
N PHE A 63 -15.03 9.24 14.25
CA PHE A 63 -13.83 9.39 13.42
C PHE A 63 -12.56 9.01 14.18
N VAL A 64 -12.32 9.63 15.35
CA VAL A 64 -11.11 9.35 16.15
C VAL A 64 -11.02 7.88 16.55
N ARG A 65 -12.15 7.27 16.92
CA ARG A 65 -12.19 5.86 17.32
C ARG A 65 -11.93 4.92 16.14
N VAL A 66 -12.49 5.21 14.97
CA VAL A 66 -12.29 4.39 13.75
C VAL A 66 -10.88 4.57 13.21
N LEU A 67 -10.32 5.78 13.24
CA LEU A 67 -8.94 6.05 12.84
C LEU A 67 -7.94 5.28 13.72
N ASP A 68 -8.08 5.34 15.05
CA ASP A 68 -7.24 4.58 15.99
C ASP A 68 -7.35 3.07 15.75
N TYR A 69 -8.58 2.57 15.50
CA TYR A 69 -8.79 1.18 15.13
C TYR A 69 -8.07 0.83 13.82
N CYS A 70 -8.19 1.68 12.79
CA CYS A 70 -7.53 1.46 11.51
C CYS A 70 -6.01 1.34 11.66
N ILE A 71 -5.39 2.35 12.28
CA ILE A 71 -3.93 2.39 12.48
C ILE A 71 -3.44 1.17 13.27
N LYS A 72 -4.23 0.70 14.23
CA LYS A 72 -3.84 -0.42 15.10
C LYS A 72 -3.98 -1.79 14.43
N TYR A 73 -4.99 -2.00 13.58
CA TYR A 73 -5.36 -3.33 13.10
C TYR A 73 -5.18 -3.54 11.60
N ALA A 74 -5.02 -2.47 10.81
CA ALA A 74 -4.72 -2.60 9.39
C ALA A 74 -3.37 -3.30 9.20
N LYS A 75 -3.34 -4.20 8.22
CA LYS A 75 -2.19 -5.05 7.92
C LYS A 75 -1.71 -4.75 6.52
N ASP A 76 -0.47 -4.30 6.41
CA ASP A 76 0.22 -4.32 5.14
C ASP A 76 0.48 -5.78 4.73
N ILE A 77 0.04 -6.12 3.52
CA ILE A 77 0.17 -7.44 2.90
C ILE A 77 0.91 -7.35 1.56
N SER A 78 1.59 -6.23 1.32
CA SER A 78 2.36 -5.97 0.11
C SER A 78 3.38 -7.08 -0.14
N PRO A 79 3.31 -7.79 -1.29
CA PRO A 79 4.34 -8.73 -1.67
C PRO A 79 5.61 -7.98 -2.11
N GLU A 80 6.75 -8.68 -2.10
CA GLU A 80 8.03 -8.10 -2.47
C GLU A 80 7.99 -7.43 -3.85
N GLY A 81 8.30 -6.14 -3.90
CA GLY A 81 8.32 -5.35 -5.14
C GLY A 81 6.96 -4.78 -5.58
N PHE A 82 5.92 -4.93 -4.77
CA PHE A 82 4.59 -4.36 -5.03
C PHE A 82 4.13 -3.54 -3.83
N ASP A 83 3.27 -2.56 -4.09
CA ASP A 83 2.56 -1.78 -3.08
C ASP A 83 1.06 -2.07 -3.26
N VAL A 84 0.41 -2.50 -2.18
CA VAL A 84 -1.02 -2.80 -2.19
C VAL A 84 -1.69 -2.16 -0.98
N ASN A 85 -2.98 -1.90 -1.11
CA ASN A 85 -3.78 -1.39 -0.01
C ASN A 85 -3.84 -2.41 1.16
N PRO A 86 -3.68 -1.97 2.41
CA PRO A 86 -3.79 -2.79 3.61
C PRO A 86 -5.18 -3.41 3.79
N ILE A 87 -5.20 -4.58 4.44
CA ILE A 87 -6.43 -5.22 4.91
C ILE A 87 -6.73 -4.74 6.32
N LEU A 88 -7.92 -4.17 6.54
CA LEU A 88 -8.39 -3.75 7.85
C LEU A 88 -9.18 -4.84 8.58
N SER A 89 -9.93 -5.67 7.84
CA SER A 89 -10.73 -6.74 8.44
C SER A 89 -10.68 -8.00 7.59
N ASP A 90 -10.32 -9.12 8.22
CA ASP A 90 -10.24 -10.42 7.55
C ASP A 90 -11.61 -11.11 7.44
N PHE A 91 -11.65 -12.14 6.59
CA PHE A 91 -12.72 -13.13 6.56
C PHE A 91 -12.89 -13.78 7.94
N GLY A 92 -14.14 -13.98 8.35
CA GLY A 92 -14.47 -14.57 9.65
C GLY A 92 -14.36 -13.62 10.85
N SER A 93 -13.99 -12.35 10.63
CA SER A 93 -14.00 -11.35 11.71
C SER A 93 -15.39 -11.17 12.31
N ILE A 94 -15.46 -11.08 13.64
CA ILE A 94 -16.70 -10.86 14.41
C ILE A 94 -16.90 -9.38 14.82
N ASN A 95 -15.91 -8.53 14.54
CA ASN A 95 -15.99 -7.09 14.78
C ASN A 95 -15.99 -6.34 13.45
N GLY A 96 -16.85 -5.33 13.35
CA GLY A 96 -16.90 -4.42 12.22
C GLY A 96 -15.77 -3.39 12.27
N VAL A 97 -15.43 -2.84 11.11
CA VAL A 97 -14.45 -1.74 10.97
C VAL A 97 -14.91 -0.47 11.69
N ASN A 98 -16.21 -0.35 11.94
CA ASN A 98 -16.79 0.68 12.81
C ASN A 98 -16.62 0.37 14.32
N THR A 99 -15.81 -0.63 14.71
CA THR A 99 -15.50 -1.03 16.10
C THR A 99 -16.67 -1.67 16.86
N ARG A 100 -17.77 -2.03 16.20
CA ARG A 100 -18.93 -2.67 16.82
C ARG A 100 -18.94 -4.17 16.51
N PRO A 101 -19.51 -5.02 17.37
CA PRO A 101 -19.69 -6.43 17.03
C PRO A 101 -20.60 -6.59 15.81
N ARG A 102 -20.34 -7.62 14.99
CA ARG A 102 -21.19 -8.03 13.87
C ARG A 102 -22.23 -9.06 14.34
N ASP A 103 -23.41 -9.04 13.73
CA ASP A 103 -24.44 -10.07 13.98
C ASP A 103 -24.07 -11.42 13.34
N ASN A 104 -23.30 -11.37 12.25
CA ASN A 104 -22.81 -12.55 11.53
C ASN A 104 -21.30 -12.42 11.26
N ILE A 105 -20.62 -13.56 11.08
CA ILE A 105 -19.21 -13.60 10.69
C ILE A 105 -18.99 -12.89 9.35
N HIS A 106 -17.89 -12.14 9.24
CA HIS A 106 -17.54 -11.44 8.01
C HIS A 106 -17.35 -12.41 6.83
N GLN A 107 -18.10 -12.21 5.75
CA GLN A 107 -18.06 -13.09 4.56
C GLN A 107 -17.03 -12.66 3.50
N GLY A 108 -16.24 -11.63 3.78
CA GLY A 108 -15.25 -11.08 2.85
C GLY A 108 -14.07 -10.48 3.58
N ILE A 109 -13.36 -9.57 2.92
CA ILE A 109 -12.29 -8.77 3.50
C ILE A 109 -12.58 -7.28 3.29
N ASP A 110 -12.16 -6.45 4.23
CA ASP A 110 -12.26 -5.00 4.13
C ASP A 110 -10.87 -4.44 3.82
N ILE A 111 -10.69 -3.86 2.63
CA ILE A 111 -9.46 -3.21 2.16
C ILE A 111 -9.64 -1.70 2.27
N ILE A 112 -8.72 -0.99 2.93
CA ILE A 112 -8.80 0.47 3.09
C ILE A 112 -8.31 1.19 1.84
N GLY A 113 -8.85 2.35 1.52
CA GLY A 113 -8.35 3.19 0.42
C GLY A 113 -9.08 4.52 0.32
N PRO A 114 -8.48 5.55 -0.31
CA PRO A 114 -9.13 6.84 -0.52
C PRO A 114 -10.44 6.72 -1.29
N LYS A 115 -11.31 7.71 -1.06
CA LYS A 115 -12.52 7.92 -1.86
C LYS A 115 -12.16 8.00 -3.35
N ASN A 116 -12.97 7.37 -4.19
CA ASN A 116 -12.78 7.30 -5.66
C ASN A 116 -11.52 6.56 -6.14
N GLN A 117 -10.85 5.77 -5.29
CA GLN A 117 -9.79 4.89 -5.77
C GLN A 117 -10.33 3.97 -6.89
N PRO A 118 -9.67 3.90 -8.06
CA PRO A 118 -10.07 2.97 -9.11
C PRO A 118 -9.98 1.52 -8.63
N ILE A 119 -11.07 0.78 -8.79
CA ILE A 119 -11.13 -0.66 -8.54
C ILE A 119 -11.04 -1.39 -9.88
N ILE A 120 -10.11 -2.32 -9.97
CA ILE A 120 -9.86 -3.16 -11.15
C ILE A 120 -10.35 -4.58 -10.87
N ALA A 121 -10.95 -5.21 -11.90
CA ALA A 121 -11.40 -6.58 -11.79
C ALA A 121 -10.22 -7.53 -11.55
N ILE A 122 -10.39 -8.49 -10.64
CA ILE A 122 -9.36 -9.47 -10.30
C ILE A 122 -9.05 -10.45 -11.44
N ALA A 123 -10.02 -10.67 -12.34
CA ALA A 123 -9.89 -11.53 -13.50
C ALA A 123 -10.91 -11.13 -14.58
N ASP A 124 -10.75 -11.68 -15.79
CA ASP A 124 -11.74 -11.56 -16.86
C ASP A 124 -13.07 -12.20 -16.46
N GLY A 125 -14.19 -11.61 -16.88
CA GLY A 125 -15.51 -12.13 -16.55
C GLY A 125 -16.65 -11.35 -17.18
N ARG A 126 -17.87 -11.69 -16.77
CA ARG A 126 -19.10 -11.01 -17.17
C ARG A 126 -19.74 -10.35 -15.97
N VAL A 127 -20.00 -9.05 -16.06
CA VAL A 127 -20.80 -8.35 -15.05
C VAL A 127 -22.21 -8.94 -15.01
N LEU A 128 -22.61 -9.41 -13.82
CA LEU A 128 -23.97 -9.89 -13.53
C LEU A 128 -24.85 -8.80 -12.95
N GLU A 129 -24.28 -7.95 -12.08
CA GLU A 129 -25.03 -6.95 -11.33
C GLU A 129 -24.21 -5.68 -11.10
N THR A 130 -24.90 -4.54 -11.13
CA THR A 130 -24.41 -3.22 -10.70
C THR A 130 -25.54 -2.51 -9.96
N THR A 131 -25.44 -2.40 -8.64
CA THR A 131 -26.50 -1.84 -7.78
C THR A 131 -25.93 -0.85 -6.78
N ILE A 132 -26.82 -0.08 -6.16
CA ILE A 132 -26.51 0.72 -4.99
C ILE A 132 -27.48 0.26 -3.91
N GLU A 133 -26.95 -0.31 -2.83
CA GLU A 133 -27.72 -0.88 -1.74
C GLU A 133 -27.48 -0.14 -0.42
N ASP A 134 -28.46 -0.20 0.48
CA ASP A 134 -28.39 0.48 1.78
C ASP A 134 -27.28 -0.08 2.69
N CYS A 135 -26.98 -1.38 2.59
CA CYS A 135 -25.99 -2.04 3.45
C CYS A 135 -24.58 -2.03 2.85
N TRP A 136 -24.45 -2.26 1.55
CA TRP A 136 -23.16 -2.45 0.88
C TRP A 136 -22.70 -1.22 0.09
N GLY A 137 -23.60 -0.26 -0.16
CA GLY A 137 -23.33 0.84 -1.07
C GLY A 137 -23.27 0.39 -2.52
N GLY A 138 -22.38 1.02 -3.30
CA GLY A 138 -22.17 0.65 -4.71
C GLY A 138 -21.58 -0.75 -4.84
N THR A 139 -22.32 -1.66 -5.47
CA THR A 139 -21.99 -3.09 -5.55
C THR A 139 -21.87 -3.52 -7.01
N ILE A 140 -20.86 -4.33 -7.31
CA ILE A 140 -20.68 -4.99 -8.61
C ILE A 140 -20.42 -6.48 -8.39
N ILE A 141 -21.09 -7.33 -9.16
CA ILE A 141 -20.91 -8.78 -9.14
C ILE A 141 -20.45 -9.23 -10.52
N ILE A 142 -19.34 -9.97 -10.58
CA ILE A 142 -18.74 -10.47 -11.82
C ILE A 142 -18.69 -12.00 -11.78
N ASP A 143 -19.24 -12.63 -12.82
CA ASP A 143 -19.12 -14.06 -13.07
C ASP A 143 -17.84 -14.34 -13.84
N HIS A 144 -16.92 -15.09 -13.21
CA HIS A 144 -15.68 -15.55 -13.82
C HIS A 144 -15.79 -16.94 -14.46
N GLY A 145 -17.00 -17.50 -14.54
CA GLY A 145 -17.27 -18.84 -15.05
C GLY A 145 -17.02 -19.92 -13.99
N LYS A 146 -16.60 -21.11 -14.43
CA LYS A 146 -16.33 -22.22 -13.51
C LYS A 146 -15.06 -21.95 -12.73
N SER A 147 -15.20 -21.89 -11.40
CA SER A 147 -14.05 -22.04 -10.51
C SER A 147 -13.54 -23.47 -10.56
N PHE A 148 -12.24 -23.65 -10.71
CA PHE A 148 -11.58 -24.92 -10.43
C PHE A 148 -11.02 -24.79 -9.01
N ASP A 149 -11.64 -25.49 -8.05
CA ASP A 149 -11.11 -25.64 -6.70
C ASP A 149 -9.84 -26.51 -6.69
#